data_AF-A0A0H4ISX1-F1
#
_entry.id   AF-A0A0H4ISX1-F1
#
_cell.length_a   1.000
_cell.length_b   1.000
_cell.length_c   1.000
_cell.angle_alpha   90.00
_cell.angle_beta   90.00
_cell.angle_gamma   90.00
#
_symmetry.space_group_name_H-M   'P 1'
#
loop_
_entity.id
_entity.type
_entity.pdbx_description
1 polymer ?
#
loop_
_entity_poly.entity_id
_entity_poly.type
_entity_poly.pdbx_seq_one_letter_code
_entity_poly.pdbx_strand_id
1 'polypeptide(L)'
;MIHKPRYIKIVDENGDFTRVLRLHKFPDTSKVFYFEPMFWLKDGRVARKDSLFEVDYIYGADGCGFLPSNLTEFRKYCRKKHQKFKDDEVLVNRYAVDFLGAKEPPYDDRHVTSVKYFV
;
A
#
# COMPACT_ATOMS: atom_id res chain seq x y z
N MET A 1 -3.68 -26.20 -11.15
CA MET A 1 -3.59 -24.72 -11.20
C MET A 1 -3.74 -24.17 -9.80
N ILE A 2 -2.74 -23.49 -9.24
CA ILE A 2 -2.88 -22.86 -7.92
C ILE A 2 -3.85 -21.68 -8.06
N HIS A 3 -4.97 -21.73 -7.33
CA HIS A 3 -5.89 -20.60 -7.24
C HIS A 3 -5.16 -19.44 -6.54
N LYS A 4 -4.87 -18.37 -7.29
CA LYS A 4 -4.16 -17.19 -6.77
C LYS A 4 -5.16 -16.30 -6.02
N PRO A 5 -5.04 -16.13 -4.69
CA PRO A 5 -5.98 -15.31 -3.95
C PRO A 5 -5.93 -13.85 -4.40
N ARG A 6 -7.08 -13.18 -4.39
CA ARG A 6 -7.13 -11.75 -4.74
C ARG A 6 -6.35 -10.87 -3.74
N TYR A 7 -6.24 -11.31 -2.49
CA TYR A 7 -5.51 -10.63 -1.44
C TYR A 7 -4.62 -11.65 -0.73
N ILE A 8 -3.40 -11.25 -0.41
CA ILE A 8 -2.44 -12.07 0.30
C ILE A 8 -1.75 -11.26 1.40
N LYS A 9 -1.27 -11.94 2.43
CA LYS A 9 -0.28 -11.42 3.37
C LYS A 9 1.09 -11.98 3.03
N ILE A 10 2.10 -11.12 3.09
CA ILE A 10 3.51 -11.51 3.05
C ILE A 10 4.22 -11.01 4.31
N VAL A 11 5.40 -11.55 4.56
CA VAL A 11 6.22 -11.17 5.72
C VAL A 11 6.74 -9.73 5.62
N ASP A 12 6.80 -9.04 6.75
CA ASP A 12 7.55 -7.80 6.92
C ASP A 12 9.02 -8.05 7.26
N GLU A 13 9.74 -6.98 7.60
CA GLU A 13 11.16 -7.00 7.96
C GLU A 13 11.47 -7.87 9.19
N ASN A 14 10.48 -8.14 10.05
CA ASN A 14 10.61 -8.97 11.25
C ASN A 14 10.21 -10.44 11.01
N GLY A 15 9.77 -10.79 9.80
CA GLY A 15 9.25 -12.12 9.49
C GLY A 15 7.76 -12.32 9.80
N ASP A 16 7.04 -11.26 10.20
CA ASP A 16 5.62 -11.35 10.54
C ASP A 16 4.73 -11.10 9.32
N PHE A 17 3.68 -11.91 9.13
CA PHE A 17 2.71 -11.75 8.03
C PHE A 17 1.80 -10.53 8.21
N THR A 18 2.34 -9.33 8.01
CA THR A 18 1.61 -8.06 8.24
C THR A 18 1.37 -7.24 6.98
N ARG A 19 2.16 -7.45 5.91
CA ARG A 19 2.03 -6.71 4.65
C ARG A 19 0.93 -7.31 3.80
N VAL A 20 -0.09 -6.54 3.44
CA VAL A 20 -1.24 -7.03 2.66
C VAL A 20 -1.18 -6.51 1.24
N LEU A 21 -1.12 -7.42 0.27
CA LEU A 21 -1.04 -7.10 -1.15
C LEU A 21 -2.33 -7.50 -1.87
N ARG A 22 -2.60 -6.83 -3.00
CA ARG A 22 -3.75 -7.15 -3.86
C ARG A 22 -3.29 -7.58 -5.24
N LEU A 23 -3.88 -8.66 -5.73
CA LEU A 23 -3.70 -9.15 -7.09
C LEU A 23 -4.12 -8.09 -8.12
N HIS A 24 -3.29 -7.90 -9.13
CA HIS A 24 -3.57 -7.12 -10.32
C HIS A 24 -3.09 -7.86 -11.57
N LYS A 25 -3.91 -7.82 -12.62
CA LYS A 25 -3.58 -8.37 -13.93
C LYS A 25 -3.76 -7.26 -14.96
N PHE A 26 -2.67 -6.84 -15.59
CA PHE A 26 -2.73 -5.88 -16.69
C PHE A 26 -3.27 -6.56 -17.95
N PRO A 27 -3.98 -5.83 -18.83
CA PRO A 27 -4.59 -6.40 -20.03
C PRO A 27 -3.58 -6.80 -21.11
N ASP A 28 -2.39 -6.21 -21.10
CA ASP A 28 -1.32 -6.31 -22.11
C ASP A 28 -0.29 -7.40 -21.81
N THR A 29 -0.45 -8.15 -20.72
CA THR A 29 0.51 -9.19 -20.30
C THR A 29 -0.17 -10.42 -19.72
N SER A 30 0.45 -11.58 -19.93
CA SER A 30 0.06 -12.83 -19.29
C SER A 30 0.53 -12.92 -17.83
N LYS A 31 1.47 -12.04 -17.43
CA LYS A 31 2.01 -12.01 -16.07
C LYS A 31 0.95 -11.59 -15.06
N VAL A 32 1.14 -12.07 -13.84
CA VAL A 32 0.31 -11.76 -12.68
C VAL A 32 1.13 -10.97 -11.70
N PHE A 33 0.55 -9.90 -11.17
CA PHE A 33 1.21 -9.01 -10.24
C PHE A 33 0.42 -8.88 -8.96
N TYR A 34 1.11 -8.46 -7.92
CA TYR A 34 0.52 -8.00 -6.70
C TYR A 34 1.00 -6.58 -6.44
N PHE A 35 0.12 -5.70 -5.99
CA PHE A 35 0.52 -4.37 -5.58
C PHE A 35 0.40 -4.19 -4.07
N GLU A 36 1.35 -3.45 -3.54
CA GLU A 36 1.40 -3.07 -2.14
C GLU A 36 1.10 -1.56 -1.99
N PRO A 37 0.24 -1.21 -1.03
CA PRO A 37 0.08 0.16 -0.57
C PRO A 37 1.36 0.92 -0.23
N MET A 38 1.69 1.96 -1.00
CA MET A 38 2.63 3.01 -0.56
C MET A 38 2.04 4.41 -0.77
N PHE A 39 2.68 5.39 -0.13
CA PHE A 39 2.25 6.78 -0.11
C PHE A 39 3.45 7.69 -0.31
N TRP A 40 3.19 8.89 -0.81
CA TRP A 40 4.18 9.94 -1.03
C TRP A 40 3.54 11.31 -0.90
N LEU A 41 4.35 12.37 -0.73
CA LEU A 41 3.88 13.74 -0.81
C LEU A 41 3.95 14.23 -2.26
N LYS A 42 2.81 14.62 -2.82
CA LYS A 42 2.69 15.20 -4.16
C LYS A 42 1.81 16.44 -4.09
N ASP A 43 2.32 17.58 -4.57
CA ASP A 43 1.60 18.86 -4.62
C ASP A 43 0.97 19.24 -3.25
N GLY A 44 1.73 19.02 -2.16
CA GLY A 44 1.28 19.31 -0.78
C GLY A 44 0.22 18.35 -0.23
N ARG A 45 -0.04 17.22 -0.90
CA ARG A 45 -1.02 16.21 -0.47
C ARG A 45 -0.39 14.83 -0.41
N VAL A 46 -0.75 14.04 0.59
CA VAL A 46 -0.37 12.62 0.62
C VAL A 46 -1.18 11.90 -0.45
N ALA A 47 -0.49 11.36 -1.44
CA ALA A 47 -1.08 10.64 -2.55
C ALA A 47 -0.71 9.16 -2.47
N ARG A 48 -1.54 8.32 -3.09
CA ARG A 48 -1.26 6.91 -3.23
C ARG A 48 -0.26 6.68 -4.35
N LYS A 49 0.74 5.82 -4.11
CA LYS A 49 1.68 5.32 -5.11
C LYS A 49 2.01 3.89 -4.75
N ASP A 50 1.57 2.92 -5.52
CA ASP A 50 1.72 1.52 -5.13
C ASP A 50 3.06 0.94 -5.61
N SER A 51 3.61 0.00 -4.84
CA SER A 51 4.73 -0.84 -5.28
C SER A 51 4.20 -2.09 -5.97
N LEU A 52 4.80 -2.48 -7.09
CA LEU A 52 4.40 -3.63 -7.88
C LEU A 52 5.36 -4.81 -7.66
N PHE A 53 4.81 -5.99 -7.39
CA PHE A 53 5.54 -7.24 -7.21
C PHE A 53 5.10 -8.24 -8.28
N GLU A 54 6.07 -8.87 -8.95
CA GLU A 54 5.79 -10.01 -9.82
C GLU A 54 5.45 -11.25 -8.99
N VAL A 55 4.62 -12.13 -9.54
CA VAL A 55 4.20 -13.37 -8.86
C VAL A 55 5.39 -14.25 -8.42
N ASP A 56 6.49 -14.25 -9.17
CA ASP A 56 7.66 -15.08 -8.86
C ASP A 56 8.36 -14.65 -7.57
N TYR A 57 8.24 -13.39 -7.17
CA TYR A 57 8.73 -12.91 -5.87
C TYR A 57 7.96 -13.51 -4.67
N ILE A 58 6.74 -13.99 -4.92
CA ILE A 58 5.84 -14.53 -3.88
C ILE A 58 5.81 -16.06 -3.93
N TYR A 59 5.73 -16.64 -5.13
CA TYR A 59 5.50 -18.07 -5.36
C TYR A 59 6.74 -18.83 -5.89
N GLY A 60 7.83 -18.12 -6.22
CA GLY A 60 9.05 -18.74 -6.73
C GLY A 60 9.76 -19.63 -5.70
N ALA A 61 10.80 -20.35 -6.12
CA ALA A 61 11.60 -21.20 -5.24
C ALA A 61 12.20 -20.41 -4.06
N ASP A 62 12.60 -19.16 -4.32
CA ASP A 62 13.09 -18.19 -3.32
C ASP A 62 12.02 -17.17 -2.91
N GLY A 63 10.74 -17.52 -3.10
CA GLY A 63 9.62 -16.63 -2.80
C GLY A 63 9.46 -16.41 -1.29
N CYS A 64 8.95 -15.24 -0.91
CA CYS A 64 8.75 -14.89 0.50
C CYS A 64 7.62 -15.68 1.21
N GLY A 65 6.87 -16.52 0.49
CA GLY A 65 5.69 -17.20 1.01
C GLY A 65 4.50 -16.25 1.22
N PHE A 66 3.31 -16.82 1.43
CA PHE A 66 2.10 -16.00 1.64
C PHE A 66 1.02 -16.73 2.45
N LEU A 67 0.11 -15.94 3.04
CA LEU A 67 -1.17 -16.39 3.57
C LEU A 67 -2.32 -15.74 2.78
N PRO A 68 -3.45 -16.42 2.52
CA PRO A 68 -4.64 -15.78 1.98
C PRO A 68 -5.15 -14.66 2.90
N SER A 69 -5.68 -13.58 2.31
CA SER A 69 -6.22 -12.43 3.01
C SER A 69 -7.56 -11.99 2.38
N ASN A 70 -8.07 -10.83 2.78
CA ASN A 70 -9.34 -10.29 2.31
C ASN A 70 -9.32 -8.76 2.17
N LEU A 71 -10.38 -8.21 1.59
CA LEU A 71 -10.53 -6.78 1.36
C LEU A 71 -10.48 -5.97 2.66
N THR A 72 -11.06 -6.47 3.76
CA THR A 72 -11.08 -5.77 5.05
C THR A 72 -9.67 -5.59 5.59
N GLU A 73 -8.83 -6.63 5.52
CA GLU A 73 -7.43 -6.57 5.92
C GLU A 73 -6.61 -5.67 5.00
N PHE A 74 -6.84 -5.72 3.68
CA PHE A 74 -6.18 -4.82 2.73
C PHE A 74 -6.47 -3.34 3.06
N ARG A 75 -7.74 -2.99 3.32
CA ARG A 75 -8.11 -1.62 3.71
C ARG A 75 -7.51 -1.20 5.04
N LYS A 76 -7.47 -2.10 6.03
CA LYS A 76 -6.77 -1.85 7.31
C LYS A 76 -5.28 -1.59 7.09
N TYR A 77 -4.64 -2.37 6.22
CA TYR A 77 -3.24 -2.21 5.87
C TYR A 77 -2.97 -0.88 5.14
N CYS A 78 -3.84 -0.48 4.20
CA CYS A 78 -3.77 0.84 3.56
C CYS A 78 -3.78 1.99 4.58
N ARG A 79 -4.70 1.94 5.56
CA ARG A 79 -4.79 2.97 6.63
C ARG A 79 -3.56 2.96 7.52
N LYS A 80 -3.06 1.78 7.90
CA LYS A 80 -1.81 1.64 8.69
C LYS A 80 -0.62 2.26 7.95
N LYS A 81 -0.44 1.96 6.65
CA LYS A 81 0.64 2.50 5.82
C LYS A 81 0.52 4.00 5.61
N HIS A 82 -0.69 4.50 5.43
CA HIS A 82 -0.96 5.93 5.32
C HIS A 82 -0.58 6.66 6.62
N GLN A 83 -1.03 6.15 7.76
CA GLN A 83 -0.73 6.74 9.06
C GLN A 83 0.78 6.69 9.35
N LYS A 84 1.45 5.56 9.10
CA LYS A 84 2.91 5.44 9.22
C LYS A 84 3.62 6.48 8.36
N PHE A 85 3.22 6.63 7.09
CA PHE A 85 3.81 7.64 6.21
C PHE A 85 3.62 9.07 6.73
N LYS A 86 2.43 9.38 7.27
CA LYS A 86 2.18 10.68 7.88
C LYS A 86 3.07 10.95 9.10
N ASP A 87 3.21 9.96 9.97
CA ASP A 87 3.92 10.11 11.24
C ASP A 87 5.45 10.15 11.03
N ASP A 88 5.96 9.33 10.10
CA ASP A 88 7.39 9.11 9.93
C ASP A 88 8.01 9.97 8.80
N GLU A 89 7.28 10.25 7.72
CA GLU A 89 7.84 10.81 6.47
C GLU A 89 7.31 12.22 6.14
N VAL A 90 6.18 12.63 6.71
CA VAL A 90 5.61 13.97 6.46
C VAL A 90 6.07 14.95 7.53
N LEU A 91 7.00 15.82 7.18
CA LEU A 91 7.43 16.92 8.05
C LEU A 91 6.37 18.03 8.09
N VAL A 92 5.70 18.16 9.24
CA VAL A 92 4.79 19.27 9.51
C VAL A 92 5.58 20.52 9.84
N ASN A 93 5.51 21.54 8.99
CA ASN A 93 6.08 22.85 9.29
C ASN A 93 5.29 23.54 10.40
N ARG A 94 5.80 23.47 11.64
CA ARG A 94 5.19 24.09 12.82
C ARG A 94 4.99 25.60 12.66
N TYR A 95 5.87 26.31 11.96
CA TYR A 95 5.67 27.74 11.70
C TYR A 95 4.41 28.00 10.87
N ALA A 96 4.20 27.19 9.83
CA ALA A 96 3.01 27.28 8.99
C ALA A 96 1.73 27.00 9.79
N VAL A 97 1.74 26.02 10.69
CA VAL A 97 0.58 25.68 11.53
C VAL A 97 0.34 26.73 12.61
N ASP A 98 1.36 27.03 13.41
CA ASP A 98 1.23 27.77 14.65
C ASP A 98 1.11 29.29 14.43
N PHE A 99 1.73 29.82 13.36
CA PHE A 99 1.76 31.26 13.09
C PHE A 99 1.03 31.67 11.81
N LEU A 100 1.02 30.82 10.78
CA LEU A 100 0.29 31.11 9.53
C LEU A 100 -1.12 30.50 9.48
N GLY A 101 -1.51 29.71 10.50
CA GLY A 101 -2.82 29.07 10.58
C GLY A 101 -3.07 28.00 9.51
N ALA A 102 -2.01 27.46 8.91
CA ALA A 102 -2.11 26.40 7.93
C ALA A 102 -2.69 25.14 8.55
N LYS A 103 -3.58 24.47 7.81
CA LYS A 103 -4.14 23.17 8.19
C LYS A 103 -3.72 22.13 7.18
N GLU A 104 -3.42 20.94 7.70
CA GLU A 104 -3.23 19.77 6.87
C GLU A 104 -4.52 19.52 6.06
N PRO A 105 -4.43 19.33 4.72
CA PRO A 105 -5.58 18.98 3.92
C PRO A 105 -6.25 17.70 4.44
N PRO A 106 -7.59 17.59 4.41
CA PRO A 106 -8.26 16.35 4.80
C PRO A 106 -7.87 15.21 3.85
N TYR A 107 -7.63 14.04 4.42
CA TYR A 107 -7.37 12.81 3.65
C TYR A 107 -8.68 12.06 3.41
N ASP A 108 -8.99 11.76 2.15
CA ASP A 108 -10.14 10.96 1.80
C ASP A 108 -9.83 9.46 1.94
N ASP A 109 -10.50 8.80 2.90
CA ASP A 109 -10.38 7.36 3.13
C ASP A 109 -10.66 6.53 1.87
N ARG A 110 -11.51 7.01 0.96
CA ARG A 110 -11.78 6.32 -0.31
C ARG A 110 -10.55 6.28 -1.22
N HIS A 111 -9.75 7.35 -1.23
CA HIS A 111 -8.50 7.39 -1.99
C HIS A 111 -7.41 6.56 -1.30
N VAL A 112 -7.34 6.62 0.04
CA VAL A 112 -6.38 5.84 0.85
C VAL A 112 -6.61 4.34 0.70
N THR A 113 -7.87 3.91 0.72
CA THR A 113 -8.27 2.49 0.74
C THR A 113 -8.75 1.95 -0.60
N SER A 114 -8.52 2.73 -1.67
CA SER A 114 -8.89 2.35 -3.03
C SER A 114 -8.28 1.00 -3.42
N VAL A 115 -9.05 0.23 -4.18
CA VAL A 115 -8.62 -1.05 -4.75
C VAL A 115 -8.07 -0.88 -6.17
N LYS A 116 -8.06 0.34 -6.71
CA LYS A 116 -7.30 0.65 -7.92
C LYS A 116 -5.82 0.70 -7.55
N TYR A 117 -4.95 0.32 -8.48
CA TYR A 117 -3.53 0.59 -8.32
C TYR A 117 -3.24 2.03 -8.75
N PHE A 118 -2.20 2.63 -8.20
CA PHE A 118 -1.77 3.99 -8.52
C PHE A 118 -0.27 3.99 -8.83
N VAL A 119 0.12 4.65 -9.92
CA VAL A 119 1.52 4.79 -10.37
C VAL A 119 2.05 6.17 -10.02
#